data_AF-A0A0J8RZL0-F1
#
_entry.id   AF-A0A0J8RZL0-F1
#
_cell.length_a   1.000
_cell.length_b   1.000
_cell.length_c   1.000
_cell.angle_alpha   90.00
_cell.angle_beta   90.00
_cell.angle_gamma   90.00
#
_symmetry.space_group_name_H-M   'P 1'
#
loop_
_entity.id
_entity.type
_entity.pdbx_description
1 polymer ?
#
loop_
_entity_poly.entity_id
_entity_poly.type
_entity_poly.pdbx_seq_one_letter_code
_entity_poly.pdbx_strand_id
1 'polypeptide(L)'
;MPNGQTEQREAEIAAIRQHLGDLGKFRRLLAKSHLKQGEWQTALQRGDWRSENVCDVLNAYSAATHYNRESYKAWHAWALANFEVLNALSPQSNNETVSIPHHIISEHVVPAIQGFFRSIALSSSSALQDTLRLLTLWFTHGGDADVNSVVTDGFATVSIDTWLEVTPQLIARINQPNPRVRAAVHRLLADLGKAHPQALVYPLTVATKSNVVRRSQSAIHIMDSMRQHSPRLVEQAEVVSHELVRVAVLWHELWLSAVT
;
A
#
# COMPACT_ATOMS: atom_id res chain seq x y z
N MET A 1 -50.31 -20.58 29.21
CA MET A 1 -48.94 -21.09 29.46
C MET A 1 -48.11 -21.06 28.16
N PRO A 2 -47.66 -19.90 27.64
CA PRO A 2 -46.83 -19.82 26.44
C PRO A 2 -45.33 -19.58 26.73
N ASN A 3 -44.95 -19.13 27.94
CA ASN A 3 -43.60 -18.66 28.25
C ASN A 3 -42.51 -19.74 28.24
N GLY A 4 -42.85 -21.00 28.55
CA GLY A 4 -41.84 -22.07 28.63
C GLY A 4 -41.22 -22.47 27.28
N GLN A 5 -41.95 -22.31 26.17
CA GLN A 5 -41.41 -22.58 24.83
C GLN A 5 -40.48 -21.47 24.34
N THR A 6 -40.70 -20.24 24.80
CA THR A 6 -39.85 -19.08 24.48
C THR A 6 -38.53 -19.15 25.23
N GLU A 7 -38.56 -19.47 26.53
CA GLU A 7 -37.36 -19.64 27.36
C GLU A 7 -36.47 -20.80 26.89
N GLN A 8 -37.07 -21.90 26.42
CA GLN A 8 -36.31 -23.05 25.92
C GLN A 8 -35.63 -22.74 24.57
N ARG A 9 -36.28 -21.98 23.68
CA ARG A 9 -35.65 -21.48 22.45
C ARG A 9 -34.53 -20.48 22.74
N GLU A 10 -34.69 -19.62 23.74
CA GLU A 10 -33.66 -18.68 24.17
C GLU A 10 -32.42 -19.41 24.74
N ALA A 11 -32.63 -20.48 25.52
CA ALA A 11 -31.56 -21.33 26.03
C ALA A 11 -30.80 -22.08 24.92
N GLU A 12 -31.52 -22.61 23.92
CA GLU A 12 -30.89 -23.24 22.74
C GLU A 12 -30.07 -22.23 21.91
N ILE A 13 -30.60 -21.02 21.69
CA ILE A 13 -29.89 -19.93 21.01
C ILE A 13 -28.64 -19.53 21.80
N ALA A 14 -28.71 -19.49 23.14
CA ALA A 14 -27.56 -19.20 24.00
C ALA A 14 -26.47 -20.29 23.91
N ALA A 15 -26.86 -21.57 23.91
CA ALA A 15 -25.93 -22.69 23.76
C ALA A 15 -25.23 -22.68 22.39
N ILE A 16 -25.97 -22.40 21.31
CA ILE A 16 -25.41 -22.27 19.96
C ILE A 16 -24.41 -21.11 19.90
N ARG A 17 -24.72 -19.96 20.51
CA ARG A 17 -23.81 -18.81 20.58
C ARG A 17 -22.53 -19.13 21.34
N GLN A 18 -22.63 -19.87 22.45
CA GLN A 18 -21.47 -20.30 23.23
C GLN A 18 -20.58 -21.24 22.41
N HIS A 19 -21.18 -22.25 21.75
CA HIS A 19 -20.43 -23.19 20.91
C HIS A 19 -19.75 -22.46 19.74
N LEU A 20 -20.45 -21.54 19.07
CA LEU A 20 -19.87 -20.71 18.02
C LEU A 20 -18.71 -19.84 18.52
N GLY A 21 -18.83 -19.30 19.74
CA GLY A 21 -17.75 -18.56 20.41
C GLY A 21 -16.52 -19.42 20.66
N ASP A 22 -16.70 -20.67 21.11
CA ASP A 22 -15.60 -21.61 21.35
C ASP A 22 -14.94 -22.05 20.03
N LEU A 23 -15.72 -22.31 18.97
CA LEU A 23 -15.18 -22.51 17.62
C LEU A 23 -14.34 -21.32 17.15
N GLY A 24 -14.79 -20.09 17.42
CA GLY A 24 -14.04 -18.88 17.13
C GLY A 24 -12.69 -18.82 17.85
N LYS A 25 -12.64 -19.23 19.13
CA LYS A 25 -11.39 -19.33 19.89
C LYS A 25 -10.44 -20.38 19.30
N PHE A 26 -10.95 -21.56 18.96
CA PHE A 26 -10.14 -22.62 18.35
C PHE A 26 -9.57 -22.18 16.99
N ARG A 27 -10.36 -21.53 16.14
CA ARG A 27 -9.88 -20.97 14.86
C ARG A 27 -8.77 -19.94 15.06
N ARG A 28 -8.91 -19.04 16.03
CA ARG A 28 -7.85 -18.06 16.36
C ARG A 28 -6.59 -18.73 16.89
N LEU A 29 -6.72 -19.80 17.69
CA LEU A 29 -5.57 -20.56 18.18
C LEU A 29 -4.86 -21.30 17.04
N LEU A 30 -5.62 -21.95 16.15
CA LEU A 30 -5.10 -22.63 14.98
C LEU A 30 -4.37 -21.66 14.04
N ALA A 31 -4.94 -20.48 13.81
CA ALA A 31 -4.28 -19.41 13.05
C ALA A 31 -2.94 -19.00 13.67
N LYS A 32 -2.88 -18.84 15.01
CA LYS A 32 -1.62 -18.54 15.72
C LYS A 32 -0.62 -19.68 15.62
N SER A 33 -1.08 -20.93 15.68
CA SER A 33 -0.21 -22.10 15.55
C SER A 33 0.44 -22.17 14.17
N HIS A 34 -0.35 -21.97 13.11
CA HIS A 34 0.19 -21.93 11.75
C HIS A 34 1.11 -20.74 11.50
N LEU A 35 0.80 -19.56 12.08
CA LEU A 35 1.69 -18.41 12.02
C LEU A 35 3.06 -18.74 12.65
N LYS A 36 3.06 -19.36 13.84
CA LYS A 36 4.29 -19.77 14.53
C LYS A 36 5.04 -20.86 13.76
N GLN A 37 4.33 -21.80 13.18
CA GLN A 37 4.93 -22.82 12.29
C GLN A 37 5.68 -22.16 11.13
N GLY A 38 5.05 -21.21 10.42
CA GLY A 38 5.70 -20.48 9.33
C GLY A 38 6.92 -19.68 9.80
N GLU A 39 6.82 -18.99 10.94
CA GLU A 39 7.94 -18.23 11.53
C GLU A 39 9.14 -19.15 11.82
N TRP A 40 8.90 -20.32 12.40
CA TRP A 40 9.97 -21.29 12.70
C TRP A 40 10.56 -21.93 11.46
N GLN A 41 9.74 -22.27 10.46
CA GLN A 41 10.23 -22.79 9.18
C GLN A 41 11.07 -21.73 8.44
N THR A 42 10.64 -20.47 8.44
CA THR A 42 11.40 -19.35 7.87
C THR A 42 12.76 -19.19 8.58
N ALA A 43 12.77 -19.27 9.92
CA ALA A 43 14.00 -19.21 10.71
C ALA A 43 14.94 -20.39 10.43
N LEU A 44 14.38 -21.59 10.21
CA LEU A 44 15.15 -22.79 9.86
C LEU A 44 15.84 -22.64 8.50
N GLN A 45 15.18 -21.99 7.54
CA GLN A 45 15.71 -21.74 6.19
C GLN A 45 16.80 -20.67 6.13
N ARG A 46 17.03 -19.90 7.21
CA ARG A 46 18.08 -18.85 7.31
C ARG A 46 18.09 -17.86 6.13
N GLY A 47 16.94 -17.59 5.53
CA GLY A 47 16.79 -16.68 4.39
C GLY A 47 16.97 -17.32 3.01
N ASP A 48 17.04 -18.65 2.91
CA ASP A 48 17.02 -19.36 1.62
C ASP A 48 15.58 -19.55 1.08
N TRP A 49 15.12 -18.55 0.34
CA TRP A 49 13.79 -18.52 -0.30
C TRP A 49 13.75 -19.21 -1.67
N ARG A 50 14.77 -20.00 -2.03
CA ARG A 50 14.81 -20.77 -3.30
C ARG A 50 14.60 -22.27 -3.12
N SER A 51 14.58 -22.74 -1.86
CA SER A 51 14.44 -24.16 -1.54
C SER A 51 13.00 -24.67 -1.72
N GLU A 52 12.83 -25.99 -1.89
CA GLU A 52 11.51 -26.64 -2.00
C GLU A 52 10.60 -26.38 -0.79
N ASN A 53 11.20 -26.07 0.37
CA ASN A 53 10.49 -25.83 1.62
C ASN A 53 9.76 -24.47 1.68
N VAL A 54 9.92 -23.60 0.67
CA VAL A 54 9.21 -22.32 0.57
C VAL A 54 7.70 -22.52 0.44
N CYS A 55 7.27 -23.54 -0.30
CA CYS A 55 5.85 -23.87 -0.45
C CYS A 55 5.20 -24.18 0.91
N ASP A 56 5.90 -24.88 1.80
CA ASP A 56 5.39 -25.21 3.14
C ASP A 56 5.22 -23.95 4.00
N VAL A 57 6.16 -23.01 3.91
CA VAL A 57 6.08 -21.71 4.61
C VAL A 57 4.89 -20.89 4.10
N LEU A 58 4.73 -20.80 2.78
CA LEU A 58 3.62 -20.09 2.15
C LEU A 58 2.27 -20.74 2.51
N ASN A 59 2.21 -22.08 2.53
CA ASN A 59 1.02 -22.83 2.93
C ASN A 59 0.69 -22.61 4.41
N ALA A 60 1.68 -22.58 5.29
CA ALA A 60 1.48 -22.29 6.71
C ALA A 60 0.93 -20.88 6.93
N TYR A 61 1.52 -19.86 6.28
CA TYR A 61 1.00 -18.49 6.38
C TYR A 61 -0.36 -18.33 5.71
N SER A 62 -0.60 -18.97 4.57
CA SER A 62 -1.92 -18.99 3.91
C SER A 62 -2.97 -19.63 4.81
N ALA A 63 -2.69 -20.76 5.45
CA ALA A 63 -3.60 -21.36 6.41
C ALA A 63 -3.90 -20.40 7.58
N ALA A 64 -2.89 -19.68 8.08
CA ALA A 64 -3.09 -18.68 9.13
C ALA A 64 -4.05 -17.55 8.73
N THR A 65 -3.98 -17.04 7.49
CA THR A 65 -4.90 -16.01 6.99
C THR A 65 -6.32 -16.56 6.77
N HIS A 66 -6.45 -17.83 6.37
CA HIS A 66 -7.75 -18.49 6.20
C HIS A 66 -8.49 -18.69 7.53
N TYR A 67 -7.77 -19.11 8.58
CA TYR A 67 -8.37 -19.35 9.90
C TYR A 67 -8.68 -18.05 10.67
N ASN A 68 -7.90 -17.00 10.48
CA ASN A 68 -8.15 -15.69 11.09
C ASN A 68 -7.93 -14.53 10.10
N ARG A 69 -9.02 -14.11 9.46
CA ARG A 69 -9.03 -13.01 8.48
C ARG A 69 -8.81 -11.63 9.09
N GLU A 70 -9.00 -11.47 10.41
CA GLU A 70 -8.81 -10.18 11.10
C GLU A 70 -7.38 -10.04 11.65
N SER A 71 -6.53 -11.04 11.46
CA SER A 71 -5.16 -11.01 11.97
C SER A 71 -4.22 -10.23 11.04
N TYR A 72 -3.94 -8.98 11.40
CA TYR A 72 -2.86 -8.18 10.79
C TYR A 72 -1.56 -8.99 10.63
N LYS A 73 -1.09 -9.64 11.70
CA LYS A 73 0.19 -10.37 11.69
C LYS A 73 0.22 -11.52 10.69
N ALA A 74 -0.92 -12.19 10.48
CA ALA A 74 -0.99 -13.28 9.51
C ALA A 74 -0.92 -12.77 8.08
N TRP A 75 -1.68 -11.70 7.76
CA TRP A 75 -1.64 -11.07 6.44
C TRP A 75 -0.27 -10.46 6.14
N HIS A 76 0.33 -9.79 7.12
CA HIS A 76 1.68 -9.26 7.02
C HIS A 76 2.70 -10.36 6.72
N ALA A 77 2.72 -11.44 7.51
CA ALA A 77 3.68 -12.53 7.34
C ALA A 77 3.50 -13.22 5.98
N TRP A 78 2.26 -13.45 5.55
CA TRP A 78 1.95 -14.03 4.24
C TRP A 78 2.40 -13.12 3.09
N ALA A 79 2.10 -11.82 3.16
CA ALA A 79 2.52 -10.85 2.14
C ALA A 79 4.04 -10.73 2.07
N LEU A 80 4.70 -10.68 3.23
CA LEU A 80 6.15 -10.59 3.32
C LEU A 80 6.83 -11.83 2.76
N ALA A 81 6.34 -13.03 3.07
CA ALA A 81 6.90 -14.26 2.51
C ALA A 81 6.82 -14.27 0.97
N ASN A 82 5.67 -13.92 0.39
CA ASN A 82 5.54 -13.82 -1.07
C ASN A 82 6.46 -12.75 -1.68
N PHE A 83 6.65 -11.62 -0.97
CA PHE A 83 7.57 -10.56 -1.38
C PHE A 83 9.04 -11.01 -1.36
N GLU A 84 9.47 -11.72 -0.32
CA GLU A 84 10.85 -12.24 -0.23
C GLU A 84 11.12 -13.34 -1.27
N VAL A 85 10.15 -14.22 -1.51
CA VAL A 85 10.23 -15.22 -2.60
C VAL A 85 10.41 -14.52 -3.95
N LEU A 86 9.63 -13.47 -4.22
CA LEU A 86 9.78 -12.69 -5.44
C LEU A 86 11.17 -12.06 -5.57
N ASN A 87 11.70 -11.46 -4.48
CA ASN A 87 13.05 -10.89 -4.48
C ASN A 87 14.14 -11.94 -4.68
N ALA A 88 13.94 -13.16 -4.19
CA ALA A 88 14.89 -14.26 -4.37
C ALA A 88 14.84 -14.85 -5.79
N LEU A 89 13.65 -14.91 -6.40
CA LEU A 89 13.42 -15.39 -7.76
C LEU A 89 13.79 -14.36 -8.83
N SER A 90 13.74 -13.07 -8.50
CA SER A 90 14.20 -11.97 -9.33
C SER A 90 15.63 -11.60 -8.93
N PRO A 91 16.68 -12.31 -9.42
CA PRO A 91 18.04 -11.86 -9.17
C PRO A 91 18.15 -10.41 -9.65
N GLN A 92 18.75 -9.54 -8.82
CA GLN A 92 19.12 -8.16 -9.16
C GLN A 92 20.02 -8.18 -10.39
N SER A 93 19.41 -8.25 -11.57
CA SER A 93 20.04 -8.05 -12.85
C SER A 93 20.04 -6.55 -13.07
N ASN A 94 21.19 -5.96 -12.79
CA ASN A 94 21.51 -4.55 -12.95
C ASN A 94 21.41 -4.03 -14.39
N ASN A 95 20.76 -4.74 -15.32
CA ASN A 95 20.56 -4.33 -16.70
C ASN A 95 19.29 -4.97 -17.27
N GLU A 96 18.39 -4.11 -17.76
CA GLU A 96 17.43 -4.37 -18.83
C GLU A 96 16.39 -5.49 -18.63
N THR A 97 15.19 -5.08 -18.19
CA THR A 97 13.88 -5.60 -18.62
C THR A 97 13.80 -7.11 -18.93
N VAL A 98 14.21 -7.98 -18.01
CA VAL A 98 13.80 -9.39 -18.07
C VAL A 98 12.37 -9.43 -17.56
N SER A 99 11.42 -9.60 -18.48
CA SER A 99 10.01 -9.84 -18.15
C SER A 99 9.95 -11.07 -17.26
N ILE A 100 9.66 -10.87 -15.97
CA ILE A 100 9.34 -11.97 -15.06
C ILE A 100 8.21 -12.77 -15.71
N PRO A 101 8.31 -14.12 -15.77
CA PRO A 101 7.25 -14.94 -16.31
C PRO A 101 5.90 -14.61 -15.67
N HIS A 102 4.85 -14.50 -16.47
CA HIS A 102 3.51 -14.12 -16.01
C HIS A 102 2.96 -15.07 -14.91
N HIS A 103 3.39 -16.34 -14.89
CA HIS A 103 3.03 -17.28 -13.81
C HIS A 103 3.55 -16.82 -12.44
N ILE A 104 4.79 -16.31 -12.33
CA ILE A 104 5.36 -15.80 -11.07
C ILE A 104 4.61 -14.54 -10.61
N ILE A 105 4.14 -13.72 -11.56
CA ILE A 105 3.31 -12.54 -11.27
C ILE A 105 1.98 -12.99 -10.63
N SER A 106 1.30 -13.95 -11.26
CA SER A 106 0.03 -14.47 -10.73
C SER A 106 0.19 -15.21 -9.40
N GLU A 107 1.30 -15.91 -9.21
CA GLU A 107 1.52 -16.81 -8.07
C GLU A 107 2.05 -16.10 -6.82
N HIS A 108 2.85 -15.04 -6.98
CA HIS A 108 3.50 -14.37 -5.86
C HIS A 108 3.19 -12.87 -5.78
N VAL A 109 3.15 -12.14 -6.90
CA VAL A 109 2.93 -10.68 -6.89
C VAL A 109 1.50 -10.34 -6.48
N VAL A 110 0.51 -10.97 -7.11
CA VAL A 110 -0.91 -10.70 -6.80
C VAL A 110 -1.24 -11.06 -5.34
N PRO A 111 -0.87 -12.26 -4.83
CA PRO A 111 -1.06 -12.59 -3.42
C PRO A 111 -0.35 -11.64 -2.45
N ALA A 112 0.90 -11.25 -2.74
CA ALA A 112 1.63 -10.29 -1.91
C ALA A 112 0.89 -8.94 -1.80
N ILE A 113 0.42 -8.40 -2.92
CA ILE A 113 -0.32 -7.14 -2.97
C ILE A 113 -1.62 -7.23 -2.18
N GLN A 114 -2.42 -8.29 -2.39
CA GLN A 114 -3.66 -8.50 -1.64
C GLN A 114 -3.39 -8.62 -0.13
N GLY A 115 -2.33 -9.33 0.24
CA GLY A 115 -1.89 -9.49 1.62
C GLY A 115 -1.49 -8.16 2.25
N PHE A 116 -0.69 -7.33 1.55
CA PHE A 116 -0.31 -6.01 2.04
C PHE A 116 -1.53 -5.10 2.20
N PHE A 117 -2.48 -5.07 1.25
CA PHE A 117 -3.71 -4.29 1.42
C PHE A 117 -4.50 -4.69 2.67
N ARG A 118 -4.66 -6.00 2.93
CA ARG A 118 -5.32 -6.49 4.14
C ARG A 118 -4.54 -6.16 5.40
N SER A 119 -3.21 -6.31 5.36
CA SER A 119 -2.31 -5.94 6.46
C SER A 119 -2.45 -4.45 6.80
N ILE A 120 -2.37 -3.58 5.80
CA ILE A 120 -2.49 -2.14 5.95
C ILE A 120 -3.87 -1.76 6.51
N ALA A 121 -4.95 -2.32 5.96
CA ALA A 121 -6.32 -2.02 6.41
C ALA A 121 -6.60 -2.47 7.86
N LEU A 122 -5.88 -3.48 8.36
CA LEU A 122 -6.02 -4.01 9.73
C LEU A 122 -5.00 -3.43 10.71
N SER A 123 -3.98 -2.69 10.23
CA SER A 123 -2.94 -2.12 11.08
C SER A 123 -3.46 -0.87 11.81
N SER A 124 -3.20 -0.79 13.11
CA SER A 124 -3.66 0.32 13.96
C SER A 124 -2.58 1.37 14.28
N SER A 125 -1.30 1.09 14.02
CA SER A 125 -0.21 1.95 14.54
C SER A 125 0.99 2.11 13.60
N SER A 126 1.23 1.19 12.66
CA SER A 126 2.32 1.35 11.69
C SER A 126 2.07 0.45 10.48
N ALA A 127 1.66 1.08 9.38
CA ALA A 127 1.51 0.41 8.08
C ALA A 127 2.60 0.86 7.09
N LEU A 128 3.46 1.81 7.46
CA LEU A 128 4.40 2.47 6.54
C LEU A 128 5.27 1.49 5.76
N GLN A 129 5.87 0.51 6.43
CA GLN A 129 6.73 -0.48 5.76
C GLN A 129 5.94 -1.33 4.74
N ASP A 130 4.73 -1.73 5.10
CA ASP A 130 3.85 -2.50 4.22
C ASP A 130 3.38 -1.65 3.04
N THR A 131 3.06 -0.38 3.27
CA THR A 131 2.72 0.59 2.21
C THR A 131 3.89 0.81 1.25
N LEU A 132 5.12 0.96 1.75
CA LEU A 132 6.31 1.12 0.91
C LEU A 132 6.62 -0.15 0.08
N ARG A 133 6.46 -1.35 0.67
CA ARG A 133 6.58 -2.62 -0.07
C ARG A 133 5.50 -2.77 -1.14
N LEU A 134 4.25 -2.43 -0.81
CA LEU A 134 3.13 -2.39 -1.74
C LEU A 134 3.41 -1.44 -2.92
N LEU A 135 3.87 -0.21 -2.66
CA LEU A 135 4.23 0.74 -3.70
C LEU A 135 5.39 0.23 -4.56
N THR A 136 6.36 -0.46 -3.97
CA THR A 136 7.47 -1.07 -4.70
C THR A 136 6.97 -2.14 -5.67
N LEU A 137 6.11 -3.06 -5.23
CA LEU A 137 5.48 -4.08 -6.08
C LEU A 137 4.64 -3.45 -7.18
N TRP A 138 3.81 -2.46 -6.84
CA TRP A 138 2.95 -1.80 -7.81
C TRP A 138 3.72 -1.02 -8.86
N PHE A 139 4.75 -0.25 -8.49
CA PHE A 139 5.53 0.50 -9.48
C PHE A 139 6.42 -0.38 -10.36
N THR A 140 6.79 -1.57 -9.88
CA THR A 140 7.62 -2.52 -10.63
C THR A 140 6.79 -3.40 -11.56
N HIS A 141 5.63 -3.89 -11.09
CA HIS A 141 4.81 -4.88 -11.82
C HIS A 141 3.43 -4.37 -12.26
N GLY A 142 3.04 -3.16 -11.89
CA GLY A 142 1.70 -2.60 -12.20
C GLY A 142 1.44 -2.30 -13.67
N GLY A 143 2.38 -2.59 -14.57
CA GLY A 143 2.09 -2.59 -16.01
C GLY A 143 1.20 -3.75 -16.43
N ASP A 144 1.25 -4.86 -15.70
CA ASP A 144 0.39 -6.01 -15.87
C ASP A 144 -1.06 -5.68 -15.51
N ALA A 145 -2.02 -6.20 -16.28
CA ALA A 145 -3.43 -5.87 -16.13
C ALA A 145 -4.01 -6.42 -14.82
N ASP A 146 -3.60 -7.63 -14.43
CA ASP A 146 -4.12 -8.31 -13.24
C ASP A 146 -3.62 -7.58 -12.00
N VAL A 147 -2.33 -7.24 -11.96
CA VAL A 147 -1.73 -6.45 -10.88
C VAL A 147 -2.42 -5.09 -10.75
N ASN A 148 -2.61 -4.37 -11.86
CA ASN A 148 -3.22 -3.04 -11.81
C ASN A 148 -4.70 -3.09 -11.38
N SER A 149 -5.45 -4.12 -11.77
CA SER A 149 -6.84 -4.30 -11.34
C SER A 149 -6.93 -4.47 -9.82
N VAL A 150 -6.14 -5.40 -9.28
CA VAL A 150 -6.08 -5.70 -7.84
C VAL A 150 -5.66 -4.49 -7.02
N VAL A 151 -4.69 -3.71 -7.52
CA VAL A 151 -4.24 -2.48 -6.84
C VAL A 151 -5.33 -1.41 -6.84
N THR A 152 -6.01 -1.21 -7.97
CA THR A 152 -7.07 -0.19 -8.08
C THR A 152 -8.25 -0.52 -7.17
N ASP A 153 -8.63 -1.79 -7.08
CA ASP A 153 -9.67 -2.25 -6.15
C ASP A 153 -9.21 -2.14 -4.68
N GLY A 154 -7.93 -2.42 -4.43
CA GLY A 154 -7.31 -2.33 -3.11
C GLY A 154 -7.28 -0.92 -2.53
N PHE A 155 -7.13 0.12 -3.37
CA PHE A 155 -7.12 1.51 -2.90
C PHE A 155 -8.38 1.91 -2.13
N ALA A 156 -9.56 1.41 -2.53
CA ALA A 156 -10.81 1.70 -1.85
C ALA A 156 -10.92 1.04 -0.46
N THR A 157 -10.06 0.04 -0.17
CA THR A 157 -10.10 -0.71 1.10
C THR A 157 -9.25 -0.10 2.21
N VAL A 158 -8.32 0.79 1.86
CA VAL A 158 -7.39 1.45 2.78
C VAL A 158 -7.85 2.90 3.02
N SER A 159 -7.72 3.39 4.25
CA SER A 159 -8.10 4.76 4.57
C SER A 159 -7.22 5.78 3.82
N ILE A 160 -7.80 6.93 3.49
CA ILE A 160 -7.09 7.96 2.73
C ILE A 160 -5.86 8.49 3.49
N ASP A 161 -5.94 8.53 4.83
CA ASP A 161 -4.87 8.98 5.72
C ASP A 161 -3.59 8.13 5.60
N THR A 162 -3.70 6.83 5.33
CA THR A 162 -2.52 5.96 5.20
C THR A 162 -1.62 6.37 4.03
N TRP A 163 -2.20 6.98 2.99
CA TRP A 163 -1.44 7.44 1.83
C TRP A 163 -0.66 8.73 2.09
N LEU A 164 -0.99 9.48 3.17
CA LEU A 164 -0.31 10.73 3.51
C LEU A 164 1.18 10.52 3.76
N GLU A 165 1.54 9.48 4.53
CA GLU A 165 2.94 9.17 4.86
C GLU A 165 3.79 8.85 3.62
N VAL A 166 3.15 8.35 2.55
CA VAL A 166 3.83 7.96 1.30
C VAL A 166 3.61 8.96 0.16
N THR A 167 3.11 10.16 0.45
CA THR A 167 2.91 11.23 -0.53
C THR A 167 4.19 11.56 -1.33
N PRO A 168 5.39 11.65 -0.72
CA PRO A 168 6.62 11.92 -1.48
C PRO A 168 6.91 10.85 -2.55
N GLN A 169 6.64 9.58 -2.25
CA GLN A 169 6.85 8.44 -3.15
C GLN A 169 5.86 8.46 -4.31
N LEU A 170 4.59 8.79 -4.05
CA LEU A 170 3.57 8.96 -5.09
C LEU A 170 3.93 10.12 -6.04
N ILE A 171 4.35 11.25 -5.49
CA ILE A 171 4.73 12.43 -6.28
C ILE A 171 6.01 12.20 -7.07
N ALA A 172 6.98 11.44 -6.55
CA ALA A 172 8.14 11.02 -7.31
C ALA A 172 7.74 10.26 -8.60
N ARG A 173 6.64 9.50 -8.56
CA ARG A 173 6.10 8.70 -9.67
C ARG A 173 4.97 9.37 -10.48
N ILE A 174 4.70 10.66 -10.29
CA ILE A 174 3.64 11.39 -11.03
C ILE A 174 3.79 11.33 -12.56
N ASN A 175 5.02 11.16 -13.09
CA ASN A 175 5.32 11.03 -14.51
C ASN A 175 5.74 9.59 -14.88
N GLN A 176 5.11 8.57 -14.28
CA GLN A 176 5.40 7.17 -14.58
C GLN A 176 5.19 6.88 -16.08
N PRO A 177 6.08 6.14 -16.78
CA PRO A 177 5.95 5.90 -18.22
C PRO A 177 4.71 5.07 -18.55
N ASN A 178 4.37 4.07 -17.72
CA ASN A 178 3.19 3.24 -17.93
C ASN A 178 1.90 4.06 -17.73
N PRO A 179 1.03 4.20 -18.76
CA PRO A 179 -0.17 5.02 -18.68
C PRO A 179 -1.20 4.53 -17.66
N ARG A 180 -1.31 3.21 -17.45
CA ARG A 180 -2.26 2.63 -16.48
C ARG A 180 -1.88 3.00 -15.06
N VAL A 181 -0.62 2.75 -14.70
CA VAL A 181 -0.07 3.12 -13.39
C VAL A 181 -0.14 4.64 -13.18
N ARG A 182 0.22 5.43 -14.21
CA ARG A 182 0.15 6.89 -14.15
C ARG A 182 -1.27 7.39 -13.87
N ALA A 183 -2.28 6.87 -14.57
CA ALA A 183 -3.67 7.23 -14.35
C ALA A 183 -4.15 6.88 -12.92
N ALA A 184 -3.77 5.70 -12.42
CA ALA A 184 -4.07 5.27 -11.06
C ALA A 184 -3.39 6.16 -9.99
N VAL A 185 -2.11 6.54 -10.19
CA VAL A 185 -1.41 7.51 -9.33
C VAL A 185 -2.12 8.87 -9.34
N HIS A 186 -2.50 9.38 -10.52
CA HIS A 186 -3.19 10.67 -10.63
C HIS A 186 -4.54 10.65 -9.93
N ARG A 187 -5.29 9.56 -10.06
CA ARG A 187 -6.57 9.38 -9.35
C ARG A 187 -6.37 9.38 -7.84
N LEU A 188 -5.42 8.60 -7.33
CA LEU A 188 -5.13 8.54 -5.89
C LEU A 188 -4.70 9.91 -5.34
N LEU A 189 -3.81 10.62 -6.04
CA LEU A 189 -3.38 11.97 -5.65
C LEU A 189 -4.51 12.99 -5.73
N ALA A 190 -5.43 12.87 -6.69
CA ALA A 190 -6.60 13.73 -6.77
C ALA A 190 -7.56 13.48 -5.59
N ASP A 191 -7.80 12.23 -5.22
CA ASP A 191 -8.65 11.87 -4.07
C ASP A 191 -8.00 12.31 -2.74
N LEU A 192 -6.67 12.15 -2.62
CA LEU A 192 -5.89 12.68 -1.49
C LEU A 192 -5.94 14.21 -1.43
N GLY A 193 -5.87 14.88 -2.59
CA GLY A 193 -5.97 16.34 -2.71
C GLY A 193 -7.34 16.90 -2.30
N LYS A 194 -8.41 16.12 -2.50
CA LYS A 194 -9.75 16.49 -2.03
C LYS A 194 -9.88 16.36 -0.51
N ALA A 195 -9.33 15.29 0.07
CA ALA A 195 -9.42 15.02 1.51
C ALA A 195 -8.43 15.85 2.35
N HIS A 196 -7.20 16.01 1.87
CA HIS A 196 -6.10 16.67 2.58
C HIS A 196 -5.31 17.64 1.68
N PRO A 197 -5.95 18.72 1.17
CA PRO A 197 -5.30 19.67 0.26
C PRO A 197 -4.01 20.29 0.84
N GLN A 198 -3.97 20.54 2.15
CA GLN A 198 -2.80 21.05 2.86
C GLN A 198 -1.56 20.15 2.77
N ALA A 199 -1.75 18.83 2.63
CA ALA A 199 -0.65 17.87 2.55
C ALA A 199 -0.02 17.83 1.13
N LEU A 200 -0.80 18.13 0.09
CA LEU A 200 -0.32 18.09 -1.30
C LEU A 200 0.12 19.44 -1.85
N VAL A 201 -0.35 20.56 -1.31
CA VAL A 201 -0.15 21.86 -1.96
C VAL A 201 1.33 22.21 -2.16
N TYR A 202 2.19 22.00 -1.17
CA TYR A 202 3.62 22.30 -1.33
C TYR A 202 4.36 21.28 -2.20
N PRO A 203 4.21 19.96 -1.99
CA PRO A 203 4.82 18.98 -2.88
C PRO A 203 4.40 19.13 -4.36
N LEU A 204 3.13 19.46 -4.63
CA LEU A 204 2.65 19.71 -5.99
C LEU A 204 3.19 21.03 -6.54
N THR A 205 3.26 22.10 -5.76
CA THR A 205 3.85 23.39 -6.19
C THR A 205 5.32 23.24 -6.59
N VAL A 206 6.07 22.40 -5.90
CA VAL A 206 7.44 22.07 -6.31
C VAL A 206 7.45 21.28 -7.62
N ALA A 207 6.52 20.34 -7.79
CA ALA A 207 6.42 19.54 -9.00
C ALA A 207 5.97 20.33 -10.24
N THR A 208 5.14 21.38 -10.10
CA THR A 208 4.73 22.26 -11.21
C THR A 208 5.90 23.07 -11.77
N LYS A 209 6.90 23.41 -10.94
CA LYS A 209 8.12 24.11 -11.35
C LYS A 209 9.22 23.19 -11.89
N SER A 210 8.93 21.91 -12.13
CA SER A 210 9.93 20.96 -12.63
C SER A 210 10.38 21.27 -14.06
N ASN A 211 11.68 21.11 -14.34
CA ASN A 211 12.26 21.20 -15.69
C ASN A 211 11.76 20.10 -16.65
N VAL A 212 11.14 19.04 -16.14
CA VAL A 212 10.57 17.96 -16.95
C VAL A 212 9.12 18.31 -17.31
N VAL A 213 8.88 18.68 -18.57
CA VAL A 213 7.57 19.16 -19.07
C VAL A 213 6.41 18.23 -18.73
N ARG A 214 6.55 16.91 -18.92
CA ARG A 214 5.47 15.96 -18.59
C ARG A 214 5.16 15.90 -17.10
N ARG A 215 6.19 16.08 -16.25
CA ARG A 215 6.06 16.10 -14.79
C ARG A 215 5.34 17.37 -14.35
N SER A 216 5.74 18.53 -14.87
CA SER A 216 5.06 19.80 -14.57
C SER A 216 3.62 19.80 -15.05
N GLN A 217 3.34 19.33 -16.28
CA GLN A 217 1.96 19.20 -16.79
C GLN A 217 1.09 18.29 -15.93
N SER A 218 1.61 17.13 -15.52
CA SER A 218 0.86 16.21 -14.63
C SER A 218 0.59 16.85 -13.27
N ALA A 219 1.56 17.56 -12.71
CA ALA A 219 1.40 18.27 -11.44
C ALA A 219 0.37 19.42 -11.54
N ILE A 220 0.39 20.18 -12.64
CA ILE A 220 -0.58 21.25 -12.91
C ILE A 220 -1.99 20.67 -12.98
N HIS A 221 -2.19 19.58 -13.73
CA HIS A 221 -3.50 18.93 -13.83
C HIS A 221 -4.06 18.50 -12.46
N ILE A 222 -3.23 17.92 -11.59
CA ILE A 222 -3.66 17.53 -10.23
C ILE A 222 -3.91 18.77 -9.36
N MET A 223 -3.05 19.80 -9.46
CA MET A 223 -3.22 21.07 -8.76
C MET A 223 -4.54 21.75 -9.14
N ASP A 224 -4.91 21.75 -10.43
CA ASP A 224 -6.17 22.31 -10.91
C ASP A 224 -7.38 21.52 -10.39
N SER A 225 -7.30 20.19 -10.35
CA SER A 225 -8.32 19.35 -9.71
C SER A 225 -8.50 19.68 -8.22
N MET A 226 -7.40 19.98 -7.51
CA MET A 226 -7.43 20.40 -6.11
C MET A 226 -7.98 21.82 -5.96
N ARG A 227 -7.62 22.74 -6.86
CA ARG A 227 -8.11 24.13 -6.91
C ARG A 227 -9.63 24.20 -7.08
N GLN A 228 -10.24 23.25 -7.79
CA GLN A 228 -11.70 23.16 -7.89
C GLN A 228 -12.40 22.92 -6.53
N HIS A 229 -11.74 22.23 -5.60
CA HIS A 229 -12.30 21.90 -4.28
C HIS A 229 -11.86 22.90 -3.20
N SER A 230 -10.60 23.33 -3.24
CA SER A 230 -9.96 24.15 -2.22
C SER A 230 -9.22 25.37 -2.81
N PRO A 231 -9.91 26.28 -3.55
CA PRO A 231 -9.27 27.35 -4.32
C PRO A 231 -8.49 28.32 -3.43
N ARG A 232 -9.09 28.76 -2.32
CA ARG A 232 -8.45 29.71 -1.39
C ARG A 232 -7.14 29.17 -0.81
N LEU A 233 -7.09 27.89 -0.46
CA LEU A 233 -5.89 27.26 0.09
C LEU A 233 -4.78 27.22 -0.96
N VAL A 234 -5.12 26.86 -2.21
CA VAL A 234 -4.16 26.82 -3.32
C VAL A 234 -3.61 28.21 -3.61
N GLU A 235 -4.48 29.23 -3.73
CA GLU A 235 -4.06 30.62 -3.97
C GLU A 235 -3.14 31.15 -2.86
N GLN A 236 -3.49 30.92 -1.60
CA GLN A 236 -2.68 31.35 -0.46
C GLN A 236 -1.33 30.64 -0.43
N ALA A 237 -1.30 29.33 -0.64
CA ALA A 237 -0.06 28.56 -0.65
C ALA A 237 0.86 28.95 -1.82
N GLU A 238 0.30 29.32 -2.97
CA GLU A 238 1.07 29.80 -4.12
C GLU A 238 1.78 31.11 -3.81
N VAL A 239 1.07 32.08 -3.21
CA VAL A 239 1.66 33.34 -2.74
C VAL A 239 2.77 33.05 -1.72
N VAL A 240 2.49 32.26 -0.68
CA VAL A 240 3.48 31.92 0.35
C VAL A 240 4.71 31.24 -0.24
N SER A 241 4.53 30.27 -1.15
CA SER A 241 5.64 29.58 -1.81
C SER A 241 6.49 30.53 -2.64
N HIS A 242 5.88 31.46 -3.37
CA HIS A 242 6.60 32.48 -4.13
C HIS A 242 7.43 33.38 -3.22
N GLU A 243 6.84 33.86 -2.12
CA GLU A 243 7.53 34.77 -1.20
C GLU A 243 8.64 34.11 -0.41
N LEU A 244 8.47 32.85 0.00
CA LEU A 244 9.53 32.09 0.66
C LEU A 244 10.73 31.88 -0.25
N VAL A 245 10.53 31.57 -1.54
CA VAL A 245 11.63 31.45 -2.50
C VAL A 245 12.34 32.79 -2.71
N ARG A 246 11.58 33.88 -2.84
CA ARG A 246 12.15 35.23 -3.02
C ARG A 246 12.99 35.68 -1.82
N VAL A 247 12.57 35.36 -0.60
CA VAL A 247 13.31 35.74 0.62
C VAL A 247 14.50 34.80 0.86
N ALA A 248 14.40 33.52 0.48
CA ALA A 248 15.46 32.53 0.68
C ALA A 248 16.66 32.70 -0.24
N VAL A 249 16.50 33.40 -1.37
CA VAL A 249 17.57 33.65 -2.33
C VAL A 249 17.58 35.13 -2.69
N LEU A 250 18.52 35.89 -2.12
CA LEU A 250 18.62 37.30 -2.44
C LEU A 250 19.23 37.49 -3.84
N TRP A 251 18.80 38.54 -4.54
CA TRP A 251 19.36 38.93 -5.84
C TRP A 251 20.88 39.08 -5.81
N HIS A 252 21.44 39.57 -4.70
CA HIS A 252 22.88 39.71 -4.51
C HIS A 252 23.61 38.36 -4.42
N GLU A 253 22.99 37.35 -3.80
CA GLU A 253 23.55 36.00 -3.69
C GLU A 253 23.54 35.28 -5.05
N LEU A 254 22.45 35.43 -5.82
CA LEU A 254 22.36 34.94 -7.19
C LEU A 254 23.43 35.56 -8.08
N TRP A 255 23.58 36.89 -8.01
CA TRP A 255 24.56 37.59 -8.81
C TRP A 255 25.98 37.17 -8.47
N LEU A 256 26.32 37.04 -7.17
CA LEU A 256 27.63 36.57 -6.75
C LEU A 256 27.90 35.14 -7.27
N SER A 257 26.94 34.23 -7.10
CA SER A 257 27.06 32.83 -7.56
C SER A 257 27.15 32.66 -9.09
N ALA A 258 26.71 33.66 -9.86
CA ALA A 258 26.78 33.67 -11.31
C ALA A 258 28.09 34.28 -11.84
N VAL A 259 28.77 35.08 -11.01
CA VAL A 259 30.02 35.77 -11.36
C VAL A 259 31.26 35.00 -10.89
N THR A 260 31.16 34.21 -9.81
CA THR A 260 32.20 33.29 -9.33
C THR A 260 32.08 31.91 -9.94
#